data_AF-A0A0A1V5F6-F1
#
_entry.id   AF-A0A0A1V5F6-F1
#
_cell.length_a   1.000
_cell.length_b   1.000
_cell.length_c   1.000
_cell.angle_alpha   90.00
_cell.angle_beta   90.00
_cell.angle_gamma   90.00
#
_symmetry.space_group_name_H-M   'P 1'
#
loop_
_entity.id
_entity.type
_entity.pdbx_description
1 polymer ?
#
loop_
_entity_poly.entity_id
_entity_poly.type
_entity_poly.pdbx_seq_one_letter_code
_entity_poly.pdbx_strand_id
1 'polypeptide(L)'
;MVSSTYSNASDKGWIVQKFGGTSVGKFPDKIARDIVKTSLLKHRVVVVCSARSTGKKAEGTTSRLLAVYKILKEVGLAYATCSPDEQLALIEQANGLITDICNDHVFAAEAYIQDPSLKEFLARRIEAECQELIEYILAAKRFNLEINSRAKDRVISFGEKLACLYMTVLLQDVGVDAEYVDLCDILHYDASAPVDSSFYKAATAAFARKLDACGTRVPVVTGFFGNVPGSLIDGDIGRGYTDLCAGLCAVGLKAEELQIWKEVDGIFTADPSKVPTARLLSSITPSEAAELTFYGSEVIHHLTMDQVIHAQPPIPIRIKNVKNPRGNGTIVVPNPVLSASHQLLRNSPSEVQSIKTPKRPTAVTIKDHISVINVHSNKRSISHGFFARVFSILDKYAISVDLISTSEVHVSLAIHSVSTRIDNFANAKQSLAECGEVSVLSNMAILSLVGADMKNMIGVAGKMFSTLGEHNVNLEMISQGASEINISCVIEARDATRAMNVLHTHLFTFLE
;
A
#
# COMPACT_ATOMS: atom_id res chain seq x y z
N MET A 1 6.60 -42.73 11.16
CA MET A 1 7.61 -41.67 11.25
C MET A 1 7.01 -40.56 12.07
N VAL A 2 7.61 -40.19 13.20
CA VAL A 2 7.07 -39.14 14.09
C VAL A 2 7.11 -37.84 13.30
N SER A 3 5.95 -37.33 12.89
CA SER A 3 5.83 -36.06 12.18
C SER A 3 6.25 -34.96 13.16
N SER A 4 7.46 -34.43 13.00
CA SER A 4 7.95 -33.33 13.82
C SER A 4 7.14 -32.08 13.47
N THR A 5 6.22 -31.69 14.35
CA THR A 5 5.46 -30.44 14.20
C THR A 5 6.41 -29.26 14.32
N TYR A 6 6.36 -28.34 13.37
CA TYR A 6 7.18 -27.12 13.35
C TYR A 6 6.50 -26.03 14.17
N SER A 7 7.24 -25.40 15.08
CA SER A 7 6.72 -24.35 15.96
C SER A 7 7.79 -23.27 16.20
N ASN A 8 7.39 -22.15 16.79
CA ASN A 8 8.29 -21.06 17.17
C ASN A 8 9.14 -21.50 18.37
N ALA A 9 10.44 -21.71 18.13
CA ALA A 9 11.42 -21.98 19.19
C ALA A 9 11.79 -20.67 19.92
N SER A 10 11.95 -20.73 21.24
CA SER A 10 12.15 -19.55 22.10
C SER A 10 13.52 -18.88 21.97
N ASP A 11 14.50 -19.55 21.36
CA ASP A 11 15.89 -19.14 21.23
C ASP A 11 16.19 -18.30 19.97
N LYS A 12 15.21 -18.13 19.08
CA LYS A 12 15.38 -17.47 17.78
C LYS A 12 14.79 -16.05 17.74
N GLY A 13 15.36 -15.20 16.90
CA GLY A 13 14.83 -13.87 16.59
C GLY A 13 13.52 -13.93 15.80
N TRP A 14 12.73 -12.85 15.86
CA TRP A 14 11.43 -12.76 15.20
C TRP A 14 11.53 -12.22 13.77
N ILE A 15 10.77 -12.80 12.86
CA ILE A 15 10.47 -12.26 11.52
C ILE A 15 8.96 -12.16 11.36
N VAL A 16 8.49 -11.01 10.87
CA VAL A 16 7.08 -10.83 10.50
C VAL A 16 6.94 -10.97 8.99
N GLN A 17 6.05 -11.85 8.53
CA GLN A 17 5.82 -12.14 7.12
C GLN A 17 4.43 -11.71 6.71
N LYS A 18 4.33 -10.68 5.87
CA LYS A 18 3.08 -10.19 5.31
C LYS A 18 2.84 -10.76 3.93
N PHE A 19 1.65 -11.31 3.69
CA PHE A 19 1.22 -11.83 2.39
C PHE A 19 0.06 -11.01 1.83
N GLY A 20 0.19 -10.58 0.57
CA GLY A 20 -0.88 -9.90 -0.15
C GLY A 20 -2.03 -10.83 -0.55
N GLY A 21 -3.21 -10.26 -0.81
CA GLY A 21 -4.41 -11.03 -1.09
C GLY A 21 -4.33 -11.94 -2.32
N THR A 22 -3.65 -11.48 -3.38
CA THR A 22 -3.42 -12.30 -4.59
C THR A 22 -2.40 -13.41 -4.34
N SER A 23 -1.44 -13.20 -3.44
CA SER A 23 -0.48 -14.21 -3.03
C SER A 23 -1.16 -15.34 -2.25
N VAL A 24 -2.03 -14.98 -1.29
CA VAL A 24 -2.83 -15.95 -0.52
C VAL A 24 -3.80 -16.72 -1.42
N GLY A 25 -4.32 -16.10 -2.50
CA GLY A 25 -5.22 -16.78 -3.42
C GLY A 25 -4.55 -17.73 -4.40
N LYS A 26 -3.41 -17.35 -4.98
CA LYS A 26 -2.76 -18.11 -6.06
C LYS A 26 -1.67 -19.07 -5.61
N PHE A 27 -1.00 -18.78 -4.51
CA PHE A 27 0.18 -19.53 -4.05
C PHE A 27 0.13 -19.93 -2.57
N PRO A 28 -1.03 -20.35 -2.02
CA PRO A 28 -1.14 -20.67 -0.60
C PRO A 28 -0.27 -21.86 -0.18
N ASP A 29 -0.12 -22.86 -1.05
CA ASP A 29 0.74 -24.03 -0.87
C ASP A 29 2.23 -23.65 -0.74
N LYS A 30 2.72 -22.76 -1.61
CA LYS A 30 4.10 -22.24 -1.57
C LYS A 30 4.34 -21.41 -0.33
N ILE A 31 3.35 -20.61 0.09
CA ILE A 31 3.43 -19.84 1.34
C ILE A 31 3.63 -20.78 2.53
N ALA A 32 2.79 -21.81 2.67
CA ALA A 32 2.86 -22.73 3.79
C ALA A 32 4.14 -23.59 3.77
N ARG A 33 4.47 -24.21 2.62
CA ARG A 33 5.55 -25.20 2.50
C ARG A 33 6.93 -24.60 2.28
N ASP A 34 7.05 -23.66 1.36
CA ASP A 34 8.37 -23.16 0.91
C ASP A 34 8.82 -21.94 1.72
N ILE A 35 7.88 -21.14 2.22
CA ILE A 35 8.17 -19.87 2.89
C ILE A 35 8.12 -20.01 4.41
N VAL A 36 6.94 -20.25 4.98
CA VAL A 36 6.73 -20.22 6.44
C VAL A 36 7.51 -21.36 7.10
N LYS A 37 7.33 -22.60 6.63
CA LYS A 37 8.04 -23.78 7.18
C LYS A 37 9.56 -23.65 7.12
N THR A 38 10.10 -23.17 6.00
CA THR A 38 11.54 -22.93 5.85
C THR A 38 12.04 -21.82 6.77
N SER A 39 11.23 -20.79 7.00
CA SER A 39 11.61 -19.65 7.86
C SER A 39 11.65 -20.04 9.34
N LEU A 40 10.76 -20.93 9.79
CA LEU A 40 10.74 -21.48 11.16
C LEU A 40 12.01 -22.22 11.55
N LEU A 41 12.75 -22.77 10.56
CA LEU A 41 14.04 -23.41 10.81
C LEU A 41 15.09 -22.43 11.36
N LYS A 42 14.99 -21.14 11.04
CA LYS A 42 15.99 -20.13 11.40
C LYS A 42 15.46 -19.06 12.35
N HIS A 43 14.17 -18.72 12.28
CA HIS A 43 13.58 -17.61 13.02
C HIS A 43 12.23 -18.01 13.63
N ARG A 44 11.73 -17.24 14.59
CA ARG A 44 10.33 -17.24 14.97
C ARG A 44 9.54 -16.44 13.94
N VAL A 45 8.38 -16.93 13.55
CA VAL A 45 7.59 -16.35 12.46
C VAL A 45 6.23 -15.89 12.98
N VAL A 46 5.82 -14.69 12.55
CA VAL A 46 4.44 -14.21 12.58
C VAL A 46 3.96 -14.06 11.15
N VAL A 47 2.77 -14.56 10.85
CA VAL A 47 2.16 -14.46 9.52
C VAL A 47 1.05 -13.42 9.57
N VAL A 48 1.08 -12.44 8.67
CA VAL A 48 0.03 -11.42 8.51
C VAL A 48 -0.58 -11.56 7.12
N CYS A 49 -1.90 -11.76 7.04
CA CYS A 49 -2.57 -12.01 5.76
C CYS A 49 -3.57 -10.91 5.42
N SER A 50 -3.55 -10.47 4.16
CA SER A 50 -4.66 -9.72 3.55
C SER A 50 -5.76 -10.66 3.06
N ALA A 51 -6.95 -10.11 2.79
CA ALA A 51 -8.10 -10.86 2.29
C ALA A 51 -7.79 -11.52 0.94
N ARG A 52 -8.33 -12.72 0.72
CA ARG A 52 -7.99 -13.53 -0.46
C ARG A 52 -8.47 -12.87 -1.77
N SER A 53 -7.70 -13.08 -2.83
CA SER A 53 -8.08 -12.73 -4.20
C SER A 53 -7.63 -13.82 -5.17
N THR A 54 -8.57 -14.43 -5.88
CA THR A 54 -8.34 -15.58 -6.76
C THR A 54 -7.60 -15.24 -8.05
N GLY A 55 -7.72 -14.00 -8.52
CA GLY A 55 -7.09 -13.57 -9.77
C GLY A 55 -6.54 -12.16 -9.69
N LYS A 56 -7.40 -11.18 -9.98
CA LYS A 56 -7.06 -9.76 -9.94
C LYS A 56 -7.55 -9.14 -8.62
N LYS A 57 -6.80 -8.15 -8.12
CA LYS A 57 -7.16 -7.37 -6.92
C LYS A 57 -8.58 -6.78 -7.00
N ALA A 58 -9.04 -6.43 -8.20
CA ALA A 58 -10.38 -5.91 -8.46
C ALA A 58 -11.51 -6.92 -8.19
N GLU A 59 -11.26 -8.23 -8.39
CA GLU A 59 -12.25 -9.31 -8.18
C GLU A 59 -12.11 -9.97 -6.81
N GLY A 60 -11.18 -9.47 -5.98
CA GLY A 60 -10.89 -10.02 -4.65
C GLY A 60 -12.03 -9.85 -3.65
N THR A 61 -11.94 -10.60 -2.54
CA THR A 61 -12.97 -10.62 -1.49
C THR A 61 -13.25 -9.23 -0.91
N THR A 62 -12.23 -8.41 -0.68
CA THR A 62 -12.41 -7.00 -0.22
C THR A 62 -13.26 -6.18 -1.18
N SER A 63 -13.09 -6.35 -2.50
CA SER A 63 -13.85 -5.61 -3.51
C SER A 63 -15.31 -6.06 -3.54
N ARG A 64 -15.56 -7.36 -3.40
CA ARG A 64 -16.92 -7.92 -3.26
C ARG A 64 -17.60 -7.43 -1.98
N LEU A 65 -16.88 -7.41 -0.85
CA LEU A 65 -17.37 -6.88 0.42
C LEU A 65 -17.66 -5.37 0.36
N LEU A 66 -16.85 -4.60 -0.38
CA LEU A 66 -17.13 -3.19 -0.66
C LEU A 66 -18.39 -3.00 -1.51
N ALA A 67 -18.63 -3.90 -2.46
CA ALA A 67 -19.87 -3.89 -3.25
C ALA A 67 -21.08 -4.21 -2.36
N VAL A 68 -20.98 -5.18 -1.46
CA VAL A 68 -21.99 -5.46 -0.42
C VAL A 68 -22.25 -4.21 0.42
N TYR A 69 -21.21 -3.54 0.92
CA TYR A 69 -21.35 -2.30 1.68
C TYR A 69 -22.05 -1.19 0.88
N LYS A 70 -21.74 -1.04 -0.42
CA LYS A 70 -22.39 -0.06 -1.28
C LYS A 70 -23.89 -0.33 -1.40
N ILE A 71 -24.27 -1.60 -1.61
CA ILE A 71 -25.67 -2.04 -1.63
C ILE A 71 -26.35 -1.72 -0.30
N LEU A 72 -25.71 -2.01 0.84
CA LEU A 72 -26.25 -1.66 2.16
C LEU A 72 -26.48 -0.17 2.30
N LYS A 73 -25.52 0.66 1.89
CA LYS A 73 -25.63 2.11 1.95
C LYS A 73 -26.79 2.62 1.09
N GLU A 74 -26.97 2.04 -0.10
CA GLU A 74 -28.12 2.33 -0.96
C GLU A 74 -29.44 1.92 -0.28
N VAL A 75 -29.51 0.76 0.37
CA VAL A 75 -30.68 0.33 1.16
C VAL A 75 -30.98 1.30 2.31
N GLY A 76 -29.96 1.76 3.05
CA GLY A 76 -30.13 2.71 4.14
C GLY A 76 -30.65 4.08 3.68
N LEU A 77 -30.16 4.57 2.53
CA LEU A 77 -30.66 5.81 1.90
C LEU A 77 -32.07 5.63 1.34
N ALA A 78 -32.34 4.47 0.74
CA ALA A 78 -33.61 4.11 0.12
C ALA A 78 -34.72 3.78 1.13
N TYR A 79 -34.38 3.59 2.41
CA TYR A 79 -35.37 3.40 3.49
C TYR A 79 -36.37 4.57 3.58
N ALA A 80 -35.98 5.76 3.12
CA ALA A 80 -36.84 6.94 3.08
C ALA A 80 -37.72 7.05 1.80
N THR A 81 -37.42 6.31 0.72
CA THR A 81 -38.00 6.58 -0.62
C THR A 81 -38.42 5.38 -1.46
N CYS A 82 -37.94 4.15 -1.18
CA CYS A 82 -38.17 2.96 -2.01
C CYS A 82 -39.20 1.99 -1.45
N SER A 83 -39.75 1.14 -2.32
CA SER A 83 -40.71 0.10 -1.93
C SER A 83 -40.06 -1.05 -1.16
N PRO A 84 -40.79 -1.78 -0.30
CA PRO A 84 -40.26 -2.93 0.45
C PRO A 84 -39.67 -4.04 -0.44
N ASP A 85 -40.20 -4.20 -1.66
CA ASP A 85 -39.77 -5.21 -2.62
C ASP A 85 -38.40 -4.89 -3.23
N GLU A 86 -38.12 -3.62 -3.54
CA GLU A 86 -36.80 -3.18 -4.02
C GLU A 86 -35.72 -3.39 -2.95
N GLN A 87 -36.06 -3.16 -1.67
CA GLN A 87 -35.14 -3.41 -0.56
C GLN A 87 -34.87 -4.91 -0.38
N LEU A 88 -35.86 -5.77 -0.59
CA LEU A 88 -35.69 -7.20 -0.50
C LEU A 88 -34.76 -7.72 -1.62
N ALA A 89 -34.94 -7.23 -2.84
CA ALA A 89 -34.09 -7.57 -3.99
C ALA A 89 -32.61 -7.19 -3.77
N LEU A 90 -32.34 -6.00 -3.20
CA LEU A 90 -30.98 -5.57 -2.88
C LEU A 90 -30.31 -6.45 -1.81
N ILE A 91 -31.08 -6.94 -0.84
CA ILE A 91 -30.55 -7.84 0.20
C ILE A 91 -30.30 -9.23 -0.37
N GLU A 92 -31.17 -9.72 -1.25
CA GLU A 92 -30.94 -10.97 -1.95
C GLU A 92 -29.67 -10.89 -2.81
N GLN A 93 -29.43 -9.75 -3.46
CA GLN A 93 -28.18 -9.49 -4.17
C GLN A 93 -26.96 -9.50 -3.22
N ALA A 94 -27.05 -8.86 -2.04
CA ALA A 94 -25.98 -8.88 -1.04
C ALA A 94 -25.71 -10.30 -0.52
N ASN A 95 -26.76 -11.09 -0.26
CA ASN A 95 -26.67 -12.48 0.17
C ASN A 95 -26.05 -13.37 -0.91
N GLY A 96 -26.39 -13.13 -2.18
CA GLY A 96 -25.76 -13.78 -3.33
C GLY A 96 -24.24 -13.56 -3.35
N LEU A 97 -23.81 -12.30 -3.20
CA LEU A 97 -22.37 -11.97 -3.13
C LEU A 97 -21.66 -12.62 -1.95
N ILE A 98 -22.30 -12.72 -0.78
CA ILE A 98 -21.73 -13.38 0.41
C ILE A 98 -21.63 -14.88 0.19
N THR A 99 -22.64 -15.48 -0.44
CA THR A 99 -22.64 -16.90 -0.80
C THR A 99 -21.54 -17.22 -1.81
N ASP A 100 -21.33 -16.35 -2.81
CA ASP A 100 -20.22 -16.46 -3.75
C ASP A 100 -18.86 -16.38 -3.05
N ILE A 101 -18.72 -15.51 -2.04
CA ILE A 101 -17.51 -15.44 -1.20
C ILE A 101 -17.34 -16.74 -0.43
N CYS A 102 -18.39 -17.27 0.20
CA CYS A 102 -18.36 -18.52 0.95
C CYS A 102 -17.90 -19.69 0.06
N ASN A 103 -18.57 -19.88 -1.07
CA ASN A 103 -18.28 -20.93 -2.04
C ASN A 103 -16.85 -20.87 -2.55
N ASP A 104 -16.35 -19.66 -2.87
CA ASP A 104 -14.96 -19.46 -3.28
C ASP A 104 -13.97 -19.90 -2.18
N HIS A 105 -14.30 -19.65 -0.90
CA HIS A 105 -13.46 -20.06 0.23
C HIS A 105 -13.50 -21.55 0.53
N VAL A 106 -14.67 -22.16 0.44
CA VAL A 106 -14.82 -23.61 0.58
C VAL A 106 -14.10 -24.33 -0.56
N PHE A 107 -14.26 -23.87 -1.81
CA PHE A 107 -13.55 -24.44 -2.96
C PHE A 107 -12.02 -24.36 -2.80
N ALA A 108 -11.49 -23.23 -2.32
CA ALA A 108 -10.06 -23.11 -2.03
C ALA A 108 -9.60 -24.03 -0.90
N ALA A 109 -10.41 -24.24 0.14
CA ALA A 109 -10.13 -25.22 1.19
C ALA A 109 -10.09 -26.64 0.62
N GLU A 110 -11.03 -26.99 -0.23
CA GLU A 110 -11.12 -28.30 -0.88
C GLU A 110 -9.93 -28.60 -1.78
N ALA A 111 -9.45 -27.60 -2.53
CA ALA A 111 -8.37 -27.74 -3.50
C ALA A 111 -6.99 -27.95 -2.84
N TYR A 112 -6.71 -27.26 -1.72
CA TYR A 112 -5.35 -27.20 -1.17
C TYR A 112 -5.15 -28.04 0.10
N ILE A 113 -6.18 -28.24 0.93
CA ILE A 113 -6.07 -29.00 2.20
C ILE A 113 -6.23 -30.48 1.92
N GLN A 114 -5.31 -31.31 2.43
CA GLN A 114 -5.31 -32.75 2.22
C GLN A 114 -6.06 -33.48 3.34
N ASP A 115 -5.89 -33.07 4.60
CA ASP A 115 -6.57 -33.68 5.75
C ASP A 115 -8.09 -33.44 5.71
N PRO A 116 -8.91 -34.51 5.62
CA PRO A 116 -10.38 -34.40 5.57
C PRO A 116 -10.98 -33.75 6.82
N SER A 117 -10.38 -33.99 8.00
CA SER A 117 -10.91 -33.48 9.27
C SER A 117 -10.74 -31.97 9.38
N LEU A 118 -9.56 -31.47 8.99
CA LEU A 118 -9.24 -30.04 8.92
C LEU A 118 -10.07 -29.34 7.84
N LYS A 119 -10.30 -29.99 6.71
CA LYS A 119 -11.14 -29.47 5.62
C LYS A 119 -12.58 -29.25 6.07
N GLU A 120 -13.19 -30.25 6.71
CA GLU A 120 -14.57 -30.13 7.22
C GLU A 120 -14.67 -29.09 8.34
N PHE A 121 -13.69 -29.05 9.25
CA PHE A 121 -13.61 -28.02 10.28
C PHE A 121 -13.57 -26.61 9.69
N LEU A 122 -12.73 -26.39 8.67
CA LEU A 122 -12.59 -25.10 8.02
C LEU A 122 -13.86 -24.70 7.26
N ALA A 123 -14.47 -25.62 6.51
CA ALA A 123 -15.71 -25.35 5.77
C ALA A 123 -16.82 -24.87 6.71
N ARG A 124 -17.07 -25.59 7.81
CA ARG A 124 -18.07 -25.20 8.83
C ARG A 124 -17.75 -23.85 9.46
N ARG A 125 -16.47 -23.54 9.68
CA ARG A 125 -16.05 -22.22 10.21
C ARG A 125 -16.30 -21.11 9.21
N ILE A 126 -15.94 -21.29 7.94
CA ILE A 126 -16.21 -20.31 6.87
C ILE A 126 -17.72 -20.04 6.76
N GLU A 127 -18.54 -21.09 6.76
CA GLU A 127 -20.00 -20.97 6.69
C GLU A 127 -20.56 -20.19 7.88
N ALA A 128 -20.09 -20.48 9.10
CA ALA A 128 -20.51 -19.76 10.30
C ALA A 128 -20.15 -18.26 10.25
N GLU A 129 -18.97 -17.92 9.74
CA GLU A 129 -18.52 -16.52 9.59
C GLU A 129 -19.31 -15.78 8.51
N CYS A 130 -19.62 -16.45 7.40
CA CYS A 130 -20.50 -15.89 6.36
C CYS A 130 -21.93 -15.71 6.88
N GLN A 131 -22.41 -16.61 7.72
CA GLN A 131 -23.72 -16.48 8.38
C GLN A 131 -23.74 -15.30 9.37
N GLU A 132 -22.68 -15.10 10.14
CA GLU A 132 -22.54 -13.92 11.02
C GLU A 132 -22.59 -12.60 10.21
N LEU A 133 -21.95 -12.56 9.04
CA LEU A 133 -22.00 -11.39 8.15
C LEU A 133 -23.42 -11.13 7.61
N ILE A 134 -24.16 -12.18 7.24
CA ILE A 134 -25.57 -12.07 6.81
C ILE A 134 -26.43 -11.55 7.97
N GLU A 135 -26.25 -12.08 9.17
CA GLU A 135 -26.97 -11.64 10.37
C GLU A 135 -26.64 -10.19 10.72
N TYR A 136 -25.39 -9.77 10.59
CA TYR A 136 -24.97 -8.38 10.78
C TYR A 136 -25.69 -7.44 9.80
N ILE A 137 -25.82 -7.84 8.54
CA ILE A 137 -26.53 -7.07 7.51
C ILE A 137 -28.02 -6.98 7.81
N LEU A 138 -28.63 -8.10 8.21
CA LEU A 138 -30.05 -8.14 8.58
C LEU A 138 -30.32 -7.30 9.84
N ALA A 139 -29.41 -7.33 10.81
CA ALA A 139 -29.48 -6.50 12.01
C ALA A 139 -29.34 -5.01 11.67
N ALA A 140 -28.39 -4.65 10.81
CA ALA A 140 -28.21 -3.27 10.34
C ALA A 140 -29.49 -2.71 9.70
N LYS A 141 -30.19 -3.52 8.90
CA LYS A 141 -31.51 -3.19 8.37
C LYS A 141 -32.56 -3.07 9.48
N ARG A 142 -32.69 -4.09 10.33
CA ARG A 142 -33.78 -4.19 11.32
C ARG A 142 -33.75 -3.04 12.34
N PHE A 143 -32.55 -2.63 12.74
CA PHE A 143 -32.36 -1.58 13.73
C PHE A 143 -32.08 -0.20 13.12
N ASN A 144 -32.14 -0.08 11.78
CA ASN A 144 -31.84 1.14 11.04
C ASN A 144 -30.53 1.81 11.51
N LEU A 145 -29.48 1.00 11.64
CA LEU A 145 -28.18 1.48 12.10
C LEU A 145 -27.58 2.40 11.03
N GLU A 146 -27.00 3.52 11.46
CA GLU A 146 -26.29 4.42 10.55
C GLU A 146 -25.12 3.69 9.88
N ILE A 147 -25.20 3.57 8.55
CA ILE A 147 -24.17 2.96 7.72
C ILE A 147 -23.04 3.98 7.54
N ASN A 148 -22.11 3.96 8.48
CA ASN A 148 -20.94 4.83 8.53
C ASN A 148 -19.66 4.09 8.10
N SER A 149 -18.54 4.81 8.05
CA SER A 149 -17.24 4.25 7.70
C SER A 149 -16.78 3.13 8.66
N ARG A 150 -17.31 3.04 9.89
CA ARG A 150 -17.04 1.91 10.80
C ARG A 150 -17.75 0.63 10.37
N ALA A 151 -18.99 0.74 9.90
CA ALA A 151 -19.70 -0.42 9.33
C ALA A 151 -18.96 -0.96 8.09
N LYS A 152 -18.41 -0.06 7.27
CA LYS A 152 -17.54 -0.43 6.14
C LYS A 152 -16.33 -1.23 6.58
N ASP A 153 -15.60 -0.72 7.57
CA ASP A 153 -14.42 -1.37 8.14
C ASP A 153 -14.75 -2.76 8.70
N ARG A 154 -15.86 -2.88 9.44
CA ARG A 154 -16.32 -4.16 9.99
C ARG A 154 -16.65 -5.17 8.89
N VAL A 155 -17.39 -4.79 7.86
CA VAL A 155 -17.70 -5.67 6.72
C VAL A 155 -16.42 -6.17 6.04
N ILE A 156 -15.41 -5.31 5.92
CA ILE A 156 -14.14 -5.65 5.26
C ILE A 156 -13.25 -6.57 6.11
N SER A 157 -13.33 -6.44 7.44
CA SER A 157 -12.60 -7.30 8.38
C SER A 157 -12.89 -8.80 8.17
N PHE A 158 -14.12 -9.16 7.79
CA PHE A 158 -14.49 -10.55 7.49
C PHE A 158 -13.65 -11.16 6.37
N GLY A 159 -13.26 -10.37 5.36
CA GLY A 159 -12.43 -10.86 4.27
C GLY A 159 -11.05 -11.33 4.73
N GLU A 160 -10.47 -10.63 5.71
CA GLU A 160 -9.17 -11.02 6.28
C GLU A 160 -9.29 -12.11 7.33
N LYS A 161 -10.38 -12.10 8.12
CA LYS A 161 -10.73 -13.20 9.03
C LYS A 161 -10.80 -14.54 8.29
N LEU A 162 -11.56 -14.59 7.19
CA LEU A 162 -11.68 -15.78 6.35
C LEU A 162 -10.33 -16.22 5.76
N ALA A 163 -9.50 -15.28 5.30
CA ALA A 163 -8.18 -15.59 4.74
C ALA A 163 -7.20 -16.12 5.80
N CYS A 164 -7.23 -15.58 7.01
CA CYS A 164 -6.37 -16.01 8.12
C CYS A 164 -6.79 -17.39 8.66
N LEU A 165 -8.09 -17.67 8.77
CA LEU A 165 -8.60 -18.99 9.11
C LEU A 165 -8.13 -20.04 8.10
N TYR A 166 -8.29 -19.74 6.81
CA TYR A 166 -7.81 -20.60 5.72
C TYR A 166 -6.30 -20.87 5.82
N MET A 167 -5.48 -19.84 6.01
CA MET A 167 -4.02 -19.99 6.11
C MET A 167 -3.60 -20.75 7.38
N THR A 168 -4.29 -20.56 8.50
CA THR A 168 -4.01 -21.27 9.76
C THR A 168 -4.19 -22.77 9.59
N VAL A 169 -5.32 -23.19 9.03
CA VAL A 169 -5.60 -24.61 8.80
C VAL A 169 -4.66 -25.21 7.75
N LEU A 170 -4.31 -24.46 6.71
CA LEU A 170 -3.33 -24.91 5.72
C LEU A 170 -1.93 -25.11 6.33
N LEU A 171 -1.51 -24.25 7.25
CA LEU A 171 -0.25 -24.42 7.98
C LEU A 171 -0.28 -25.67 8.86
N GLN A 172 -1.41 -25.92 9.53
CA GLN A 172 -1.61 -27.13 10.33
C GLN A 172 -1.53 -28.41 9.48
N ASP A 173 -2.13 -28.42 8.29
CA ASP A 173 -2.05 -29.54 7.32
C ASP A 173 -0.59 -29.84 6.87
N VAL A 174 0.25 -28.80 6.79
CA VAL A 174 1.68 -28.91 6.42
C VAL A 174 2.56 -29.33 7.61
N GLY A 175 1.97 -29.47 8.80
CA GLY A 175 2.64 -29.85 10.05
C GLY A 175 3.27 -28.67 10.80
N VAL A 176 2.74 -27.45 10.63
CA VAL A 176 3.12 -26.27 11.41
C VAL A 176 2.06 -26.01 12.48
N ASP A 177 2.49 -25.87 13.73
CA ASP A 177 1.60 -25.54 14.85
C ASP A 177 1.22 -24.06 14.79
N ALA A 178 0.11 -23.75 14.12
CA ALA A 178 -0.37 -22.39 13.86
C ALA A 178 -1.65 -22.07 14.62
N GLU A 179 -1.81 -20.81 15.02
CA GLU A 179 -2.99 -20.29 15.74
C GLU A 179 -3.52 -19.02 15.07
N TYR A 180 -4.84 -18.96 14.89
CA TYR A 180 -5.52 -17.77 14.38
C TYR A 180 -5.58 -16.68 15.46
N VAL A 181 -5.16 -15.47 15.09
CA VAL A 181 -5.17 -14.29 15.97
C VAL A 181 -5.98 -13.16 15.33
N ASP A 182 -7.12 -12.86 15.93
CA ASP A 182 -7.98 -11.75 15.52
C ASP A 182 -7.53 -10.43 16.15
N LEU A 183 -7.30 -9.37 15.36
CA LEU A 183 -6.97 -8.04 15.89
C LEU A 183 -8.14 -7.03 15.85
N CYS A 184 -9.35 -7.43 15.44
CA CYS A 184 -10.48 -6.52 15.26
C CYS A 184 -10.86 -5.74 16.53
N ASP A 185 -10.92 -6.42 17.69
CA ASP A 185 -11.49 -5.84 18.92
C ASP A 185 -10.41 -5.44 19.96
N ILE A 186 -9.17 -5.26 19.52
CA ILE A 186 -8.04 -4.98 20.44
C ILE A 186 -8.00 -3.52 20.87
N LEU A 187 -8.38 -2.61 19.97
CA LEU A 187 -8.26 -1.17 20.17
C LEU A 187 -9.63 -0.55 20.48
N HIS A 188 -9.70 0.10 21.63
CA HIS A 188 -10.87 0.85 22.08
C HIS A 188 -10.49 2.33 22.11
N TYR A 189 -10.52 2.98 20.95
CA TYR A 189 -10.29 4.41 20.80
C TYR A 189 -11.57 5.16 20.39
N ASP A 190 -11.71 6.38 20.90
CA ASP A 190 -12.79 7.27 20.52
C ASP A 190 -12.66 7.73 19.07
N ALA A 191 -13.81 7.89 18.39
CA ALA A 191 -13.89 8.16 16.95
C ALA A 191 -13.18 9.45 16.51
N SER A 192 -13.10 10.42 17.43
CA SER A 192 -12.66 11.79 17.20
C SER A 192 -11.20 12.06 17.60
N ALA A 193 -10.51 11.08 18.17
CA ALA A 193 -9.11 11.25 18.56
C ALA A 193 -8.21 11.33 17.30
N PRO A 194 -7.19 12.18 17.25
CA PRO A 194 -6.22 12.14 16.17
C PRO A 194 -5.42 10.83 16.20
N VAL A 195 -5.05 10.31 15.02
CA VAL A 195 -4.09 9.20 14.92
C VAL A 195 -2.70 9.75 15.19
N ASP A 196 -2.24 9.59 16.43
CA ASP A 196 -0.97 10.16 16.89
C ASP A 196 0.06 9.08 17.29
N SER A 197 1.24 9.54 17.71
CA SER A 197 2.29 8.62 18.20
C SER A 197 1.88 7.79 19.42
N SER A 198 0.89 8.26 20.20
CA SER A 198 0.38 7.53 21.36
C SER A 198 -0.48 6.34 20.95
N PHE A 199 -1.31 6.52 19.92
CA PHE A 199 -2.09 5.46 19.29
C PHE A 199 -1.19 4.32 18.81
N TYR A 200 -0.12 4.62 18.06
CA TYR A 200 0.79 3.59 17.56
C TYR A 200 1.50 2.83 18.68
N LYS A 201 1.91 3.50 19.75
CA LYS A 201 2.51 2.86 20.93
C LYS A 201 1.52 1.93 21.63
N ALA A 202 0.28 2.37 21.83
CA ALA A 202 -0.76 1.56 22.45
C ALA A 202 -1.11 0.34 21.59
N ALA A 203 -1.24 0.52 20.27
CA ALA A 203 -1.50 -0.56 19.33
C ALA A 203 -0.39 -1.60 19.33
N THR A 204 0.86 -1.14 19.26
CA THR A 204 2.05 -1.99 19.33
C THR A 204 2.09 -2.82 20.62
N ALA A 205 1.83 -2.20 21.77
CA ALA A 205 1.80 -2.90 23.06
C ALA A 205 0.64 -3.92 23.15
N ALA A 206 -0.51 -3.61 22.56
CA ALA A 206 -1.64 -4.52 22.54
C ALA A 206 -1.40 -5.72 21.61
N PHE A 207 -0.76 -5.52 20.46
CA PHE A 207 -0.39 -6.60 19.54
C PHE A 207 0.64 -7.52 20.17
N ALA A 208 1.70 -6.97 20.78
CA ALA A 208 2.72 -7.75 21.47
C ALA A 208 2.09 -8.69 22.52
N ARG A 209 1.20 -8.18 23.39
CA ARG A 209 0.50 -9.00 24.39
C ARG A 209 -0.29 -10.16 23.79
N LYS A 210 -0.96 -9.95 22.66
CA LYS A 210 -1.76 -11.00 22.01
C LYS A 210 -0.90 -12.02 21.29
N LEU A 211 0.22 -11.59 20.71
CA LEU A 211 1.19 -12.48 20.06
C LEU A 211 1.97 -13.30 21.09
N ASP A 212 2.30 -12.73 22.24
CA ASP A 212 2.95 -13.46 23.35
C ASP A 212 2.03 -14.55 23.93
N ALA A 213 0.72 -14.35 23.91
CA ALA A 213 -0.27 -15.35 24.36
C ALA A 213 -0.28 -16.63 23.49
N CYS A 214 0.23 -16.57 22.26
CA CYS A 214 0.35 -17.75 21.38
C CYS A 214 1.47 -18.71 21.83
N GLY A 215 2.42 -18.25 22.65
CA GLY A 215 3.53 -19.05 23.16
C GLY A 215 4.44 -19.54 22.03
N THR A 216 4.51 -20.87 21.85
CA THR A 216 5.31 -21.52 20.79
C THR A 216 4.56 -21.65 19.46
N ARG A 217 3.26 -21.35 19.41
CA ARG A 217 2.47 -21.45 18.18
C ARG A 217 2.84 -20.33 17.21
N VAL A 218 2.64 -20.56 15.93
CA VAL A 218 2.84 -19.58 14.86
C VAL A 218 1.56 -18.73 14.73
N PRO A 219 1.57 -17.46 15.14
CA PRO A 219 0.39 -16.62 15.05
C PRO A 219 0.13 -16.24 13.59
N VAL A 220 -1.10 -16.47 13.13
CA VAL A 220 -1.65 -16.02 11.85
C VAL A 220 -2.63 -14.90 12.14
N VAL A 221 -2.22 -13.69 11.79
CA VAL A 221 -2.79 -12.43 12.27
C VAL A 221 -3.58 -11.76 11.16
N THR A 222 -4.77 -11.24 11.50
CA THR A 222 -5.56 -10.42 10.58
C THR A 222 -4.84 -9.11 10.25
N GLY A 223 -4.84 -8.72 8.98
CA GLY A 223 -4.30 -7.43 8.56
C GLY A 223 -5.04 -6.21 9.14
N PHE A 224 -6.29 -6.41 9.50
CA PHE A 224 -7.25 -5.45 9.96
C PHE A 224 -7.17 -5.46 11.47
N PHE A 225 -7.08 -4.27 12.03
CA PHE A 225 -6.91 -4.07 13.45
C PHE A 225 -7.77 -2.91 13.93
N GLY A 226 -8.65 -3.20 14.88
CA GLY A 226 -9.25 -2.18 15.73
C GLY A 226 -10.23 -1.20 15.09
N ASN A 227 -10.92 -0.51 15.99
CA ASN A 227 -11.59 0.74 15.67
C ASN A 227 -10.54 1.86 15.65
N VAL A 228 -10.02 2.17 14.47
CA VAL A 228 -9.12 3.32 14.28
C VAL A 228 -9.97 4.61 14.25
N PRO A 229 -9.54 5.69 14.92
CA PRO A 229 -10.18 6.99 14.78
C PRO A 229 -10.25 7.42 13.30
N GLY A 230 -11.37 7.98 12.88
CA GLY A 230 -11.57 8.40 11.48
C GLY A 230 -11.82 7.29 10.45
N SER A 231 -11.86 6.00 10.83
CA SER A 231 -11.90 4.82 9.94
C SER A 231 -10.54 4.42 9.37
N LEU A 232 -10.32 3.12 9.28
CA LEU A 232 -9.08 2.53 8.81
C LEU A 232 -8.94 2.64 7.28
N ILE A 233 -10.05 2.65 6.54
CA ILE A 233 -10.05 2.76 5.07
C ILE A 233 -10.30 4.17 4.57
N ASP A 234 -11.23 4.89 5.20
CA ASP A 234 -11.62 6.25 4.78
C ASP A 234 -10.88 7.34 5.56
N GLY A 235 -10.13 6.99 6.61
CA GLY A 235 -9.28 7.90 7.37
C GLY A 235 -7.83 7.93 6.89
N ASP A 236 -6.95 8.42 7.75
CA ASP A 236 -5.55 8.78 7.43
C ASP A 236 -4.67 7.59 7.01
N ILE A 237 -5.05 6.36 7.36
CA ILE A 237 -4.29 5.15 7.02
C ILE A 237 -4.57 4.73 5.58
N GLY A 238 -5.84 4.71 5.15
CA GLY A 238 -6.22 4.33 3.81
C GLY A 238 -5.87 2.89 3.40
N ARG A 239 -5.74 2.65 2.08
CA ARG A 239 -5.46 1.33 1.51
C ARG A 239 -4.00 0.93 1.74
N GLY A 240 -3.77 -0.27 2.26
CA GLY A 240 -2.43 -0.75 2.61
C GLY A 240 -2.21 -0.90 4.12
N TYR A 241 -3.26 -0.69 4.92
CA TYR A 241 -3.28 -0.93 6.36
C TYR A 241 -2.73 -2.31 6.79
N THR A 242 -2.83 -3.36 5.97
CA THR A 242 -2.25 -4.67 6.31
C THR A 242 -0.72 -4.59 6.43
N ASP A 243 -0.07 -3.76 5.62
CA ASP A 243 1.38 -3.54 5.72
C ASP A 243 1.69 -2.81 7.04
N LEU A 244 0.84 -1.85 7.44
CA LEU A 244 0.99 -1.12 8.70
C LEU A 244 0.79 -2.05 9.90
N CYS A 245 -0.22 -2.93 9.86
CA CYS A 245 -0.42 -3.97 10.86
C CYS A 245 0.84 -4.83 11.03
N ALA A 246 1.42 -5.31 9.93
CA ALA A 246 2.66 -6.09 9.95
C ALA A 246 3.83 -5.27 10.52
N GLY A 247 3.92 -3.98 10.19
CA GLY A 247 4.88 -3.06 10.78
C GLY A 247 4.74 -2.94 12.30
N LEU A 248 3.52 -2.70 12.80
CA LEU A 248 3.25 -2.59 14.24
C LEU A 248 3.53 -3.90 14.98
N CYS A 249 3.20 -5.06 14.38
CA CYS A 249 3.60 -6.37 14.93
C CYS A 249 5.13 -6.51 15.00
N ALA A 250 5.85 -6.07 13.97
CA ALA A 250 7.31 -6.14 13.93
C ALA A 250 7.94 -5.25 15.01
N VAL A 251 7.45 -4.03 15.16
CA VAL A 251 7.90 -3.10 16.22
C VAL A 251 7.60 -3.66 17.60
N GLY A 252 6.42 -4.25 17.82
CA GLY A 252 6.00 -4.79 19.11
C GLY A 252 6.83 -5.99 19.56
N LEU A 253 7.20 -6.86 18.61
CA LEU A 253 8.04 -8.03 18.88
C LEU A 253 9.55 -7.74 18.80
N LYS A 254 9.95 -6.52 18.45
CA LYS A 254 11.34 -6.17 18.13
C LYS A 254 11.95 -7.15 17.12
N ALA A 255 11.22 -7.35 16.03
CA ALA A 255 11.60 -8.29 14.97
C ALA A 255 12.93 -7.89 14.32
N GLU A 256 13.69 -8.89 13.87
CA GLU A 256 14.94 -8.69 13.13
C GLU A 256 14.68 -8.21 11.71
N GLU A 257 13.55 -8.59 11.12
CA GLU A 257 13.18 -8.24 9.73
C GLU A 257 11.66 -8.27 9.54
N LEU A 258 11.14 -7.28 8.81
CA LEU A 258 9.78 -7.30 8.26
C LEU A 258 9.82 -7.74 6.79
N GLN A 259 9.21 -8.87 6.47
CA GLN A 259 9.14 -9.40 5.11
C GLN A 259 7.78 -9.11 4.48
N ILE A 260 7.78 -8.38 3.36
CA ILE A 260 6.60 -8.13 2.53
C ILE A 260 6.68 -9.02 1.30
N TRP A 261 5.81 -10.02 1.25
CA TRP A 261 5.76 -11.00 0.18
C TRP A 261 4.76 -10.58 -0.91
N LYS A 262 5.26 -10.49 -2.13
CA LYS A 262 4.54 -10.06 -3.34
C LYS A 262 4.68 -11.08 -4.48
N GLU A 263 4.10 -10.77 -5.63
CA GLU A 263 4.27 -11.54 -6.88
C GLU A 263 5.46 -11.10 -7.74
N VAL A 264 6.27 -10.16 -7.24
CA VAL A 264 7.45 -9.58 -7.91
C VAL A 264 8.69 -9.75 -7.04
N ASP A 265 9.87 -9.87 -7.65
CA ASP A 265 11.16 -10.11 -6.96
C ASP A 265 11.56 -9.00 -6.01
N GLY A 266 11.11 -7.78 -6.24
CA GLY A 266 11.41 -6.63 -5.39
C GLY A 266 11.16 -5.34 -6.14
N ILE A 267 11.98 -4.33 -5.87
CA ILE A 267 11.97 -3.05 -6.57
C ILE A 267 13.03 -3.10 -7.66
N PHE A 268 12.65 -2.67 -8.86
CA PHE A 268 13.52 -2.63 -10.03
C PHE A 268 13.94 -1.20 -10.33
N THR A 269 15.03 -1.04 -11.07
CA THR A 269 15.51 0.26 -11.58
C THR A 269 14.49 0.96 -12.49
N ALA A 270 13.57 0.22 -13.09
CA ALA A 270 12.45 0.69 -13.90
C ALA A 270 11.38 -0.40 -13.92
N ASP A 271 10.16 -0.09 -14.37
CA ASP A 271 9.11 -1.10 -14.52
C ASP A 271 9.54 -2.19 -15.53
N PRO A 272 9.73 -3.46 -15.10
CA PRO A 272 10.21 -4.53 -15.97
C PRO A 272 9.22 -4.90 -17.08
N SER A 273 7.94 -4.55 -16.95
CA SER A 273 6.95 -4.76 -18.01
C SER A 273 7.13 -3.79 -19.17
N LYS A 274 7.69 -2.61 -18.92
CA LYS A 274 7.93 -1.53 -19.88
C LYS A 274 9.39 -1.48 -20.35
N VAL A 275 10.35 -1.84 -19.48
CA VAL A 275 11.79 -1.83 -19.75
C VAL A 275 12.39 -3.21 -19.49
N PRO A 276 12.68 -4.02 -20.53
CA PRO A 276 13.22 -5.37 -20.37
C PRO A 276 14.62 -5.43 -19.72
N THR A 277 15.41 -4.36 -19.83
CA THR A 277 16.75 -4.24 -19.23
C THR A 277 16.72 -3.84 -17.75
N ALA A 278 15.53 -3.69 -17.15
CA ALA A 278 15.38 -3.34 -15.76
C ALA A 278 16.06 -4.35 -14.83
N ARG A 279 16.80 -3.85 -13.84
CA ARG A 279 17.57 -4.68 -12.89
C ARG A 279 16.93 -4.62 -11.52
N LEU A 280 16.95 -5.74 -10.80
CA LEU A 280 16.52 -5.80 -9.40
C LEU A 280 17.49 -5.02 -8.52
N LEU A 281 16.97 -4.15 -7.66
CA LEU A 281 17.75 -3.44 -6.66
C LEU A 281 17.95 -4.35 -5.45
N SER A 282 19.19 -4.52 -5.01
CA SER A 282 19.53 -5.31 -3.82
C SER A 282 19.14 -4.60 -2.52
N SER A 283 19.39 -3.29 -2.46
CA SER A 283 19.07 -2.44 -1.31
C SER A 283 18.69 -1.03 -1.73
N ILE A 284 17.81 -0.40 -0.97
CA ILE A 284 17.41 1.01 -1.14
C ILE A 284 17.29 1.69 0.22
N THR A 285 17.42 3.01 0.24
CA THR A 285 17.15 3.81 1.44
C THR A 285 15.64 4.03 1.61
N PRO A 286 15.15 4.31 2.83
CA PRO A 286 13.77 4.66 3.07
C PRO A 286 13.24 5.82 2.24
N SER A 287 14.05 6.87 2.10
CA SER A 287 13.65 8.06 1.37
C SER A 287 13.46 7.76 -0.11
N GLU A 288 14.34 6.93 -0.71
CA GLU A 288 14.13 6.44 -2.07
C GLU A 288 12.88 5.56 -2.19
N ALA A 289 12.66 4.66 -1.23
CA ALA A 289 11.50 3.78 -1.22
C ALA A 289 10.18 4.55 -1.16
N ALA A 290 10.13 5.62 -0.35
CA ALA A 290 8.98 6.49 -0.23
C ALA A 290 8.66 7.21 -1.55
N GLU A 291 9.67 7.79 -2.20
CA GLU A 291 9.54 8.47 -3.49
C GLU A 291 9.11 7.52 -4.62
N LEU A 292 9.72 6.32 -4.68
CA LEU A 292 9.34 5.31 -5.67
C LEU A 292 7.91 4.82 -5.48
N THR A 293 7.46 4.71 -4.23
CA THR A 293 6.08 4.31 -3.92
C THR A 293 5.08 5.38 -4.33
N PHE A 294 5.40 6.65 -4.11
CA PHE A 294 4.53 7.75 -4.49
C PHE A 294 4.34 7.87 -6.01
N TYR A 295 5.40 7.66 -6.81
CA TYR A 295 5.39 7.88 -8.27
C TYR A 295 5.18 6.63 -9.13
N GLY A 296 4.66 5.53 -8.59
CA GLY A 296 4.10 4.44 -9.39
C GLY A 296 4.50 3.01 -9.01
N SER A 297 5.41 2.82 -8.06
CA SER A 297 5.74 1.48 -7.53
C SER A 297 4.99 1.23 -6.23
N GLU A 298 3.69 0.89 -6.24
CA GLU A 298 2.93 0.53 -5.03
C GLU A 298 3.50 -0.71 -4.33
N VAL A 299 4.61 -0.53 -3.61
CA VAL A 299 5.37 -1.63 -3.01
C VAL A 299 5.19 -1.66 -1.50
N ILE A 300 5.21 -0.51 -0.82
CA ILE A 300 5.06 -0.48 0.65
C ILE A 300 4.20 0.72 1.05
N HIS A 301 3.28 0.52 2.00
CA HIS A 301 2.56 1.63 2.60
C HIS A 301 3.49 2.60 3.35
N HIS A 302 3.37 3.91 3.11
CA HIS A 302 4.30 4.91 3.65
C HIS A 302 4.33 4.94 5.20
N LEU A 303 3.17 4.81 5.85
CA LEU A 303 3.10 4.74 7.33
C LEU A 303 3.84 3.53 7.90
N THR A 304 3.86 2.40 7.18
CA THR A 304 4.61 1.22 7.60
C THR A 304 6.10 1.52 7.64
N MET A 305 6.62 2.20 6.61
CA MET A 305 8.03 2.57 6.56
C MET A 305 8.39 3.45 7.77
N ASP A 306 7.61 4.51 8.00
CA ASP A 306 7.83 5.45 9.10
C ASP A 306 7.93 4.76 10.47
N GLN A 307 6.96 3.89 10.79
CA GLN A 307 6.92 3.20 12.09
C GLN A 307 8.08 2.24 12.29
N VAL A 308 8.47 1.50 11.25
CA VAL A 308 9.46 0.43 11.33
C VAL A 308 10.89 0.98 11.32
N ILE A 309 11.11 2.11 10.64
CA ILE A 309 12.41 2.80 10.59
C ILE A 309 12.70 3.55 11.88
N HIS A 310 11.70 4.21 12.47
CA HIS A 310 11.85 4.95 13.73
C HIS A 310 11.81 4.06 14.97
N ALA A 311 11.64 2.74 14.80
CA ALA A 311 11.71 1.77 15.88
C ALA A 311 13.13 1.69 16.48
N GLN A 312 13.21 1.23 17.73
CA GLN A 312 14.47 0.98 18.43
C GLN A 312 14.54 -0.48 18.90
N PRO A 313 15.39 -1.34 18.28
CA PRO A 313 16.26 -1.06 17.13
C PRO A 313 15.49 -0.84 15.81
N PRO A 314 16.08 -0.16 14.81
CA PRO A 314 15.45 0.04 13.51
C PRO A 314 15.36 -1.31 12.77
N ILE A 315 14.19 -1.58 12.19
CA ILE A 315 13.91 -2.88 11.58
C ILE A 315 14.00 -2.75 10.06
N PRO A 316 14.79 -3.57 9.35
CA PRO A 316 14.82 -3.57 7.90
C PRO A 316 13.54 -4.18 7.31
N ILE A 317 13.09 -3.63 6.18
CA ILE A 317 11.97 -4.18 5.42
C ILE A 317 12.52 -4.92 4.20
N ARG A 318 12.17 -6.18 4.01
CA ARG A 318 12.56 -6.97 2.83
C ARG A 318 11.34 -7.26 1.97
N ILE A 319 11.41 -6.88 0.70
CA ILE A 319 10.40 -7.22 -0.29
C ILE A 319 10.84 -8.49 -1.01
N LYS A 320 9.99 -9.51 -1.04
CA LYS A 320 10.29 -10.82 -1.64
C LYS A 320 9.18 -11.31 -2.55
N ASN A 321 9.51 -12.26 -3.43
CA ASN A 321 8.56 -12.90 -4.33
C ASN A 321 8.10 -14.26 -3.84
N VAL A 322 6.78 -14.46 -3.78
CA VAL A 322 6.17 -15.75 -3.45
C VAL A 322 6.43 -16.81 -4.54
N LYS A 323 6.58 -16.41 -5.80
CA LYS A 323 6.90 -17.33 -6.91
C LYS A 323 8.35 -17.81 -6.86
N ASN A 324 9.25 -17.00 -6.30
CA ASN A 324 10.67 -17.28 -6.19
C ASN A 324 11.19 -17.06 -4.74
N PRO A 325 10.85 -17.96 -3.79
CA PRO A 325 11.16 -17.76 -2.36
C PRO A 325 12.65 -17.66 -2.01
N ARG A 326 13.50 -18.26 -2.87
CA ARG A 326 14.96 -18.28 -2.72
C ARG A 326 15.62 -16.96 -3.15
N GLY A 327 14.91 -16.09 -3.86
CA GLY A 327 15.40 -14.77 -4.22
C GLY A 327 15.64 -13.91 -2.98
N ASN A 328 16.73 -13.13 -2.99
CA ASN A 328 17.07 -12.20 -1.90
C ASN A 328 16.15 -10.98 -1.84
N GLY A 329 15.54 -10.65 -2.98
CA GLY A 329 14.67 -9.50 -3.17
C GLY A 329 15.37 -8.17 -2.92
N THR A 330 14.60 -7.17 -2.49
CA THR A 330 15.11 -5.83 -2.17
C THR A 330 14.98 -5.55 -0.67
N ILE A 331 16.05 -5.05 -0.06
CA ILE A 331 16.06 -4.64 1.36
C ILE A 331 15.98 -3.11 1.45
N VAL A 332 14.99 -2.60 2.18
CA VAL A 332 14.97 -1.22 2.63
C VAL A 332 15.79 -1.13 3.91
N VAL A 333 16.99 -0.56 3.81
CA VAL A 333 17.94 -0.49 4.93
C VAL A 333 17.74 0.85 5.65
N PRO A 334 17.35 0.87 6.94
CA PRO A 334 17.21 2.12 7.68
C PRO A 334 18.50 2.93 7.63
N ASN A 335 18.38 4.22 7.30
CA ASN A 335 19.54 5.11 7.36
C ASN A 335 20.02 5.21 8.81
N PRO A 336 21.33 5.22 9.09
CA PRO A 336 21.82 5.58 10.41
C PRO A 336 21.30 6.98 10.73
N VAL A 337 20.70 7.14 11.92
CA VAL A 337 20.06 8.40 12.34
C VAL A 337 21.11 9.50 12.40
N LEU A 338 21.21 10.31 11.35
CA LEU A 338 21.91 11.58 11.36
C LEU A 338 20.92 12.64 11.84
N SER A 339 21.27 13.37 12.90
CA SER A 339 20.41 14.40 13.49
C SER A 339 19.99 15.46 12.48
N ALA A 340 18.78 16.02 12.61
CA ALA A 340 18.21 17.02 11.70
C ALA A 340 19.09 18.27 11.48
N SER A 341 19.93 18.61 12.45
CA SER A 341 20.95 19.68 12.33
C SER A 341 22.07 19.37 11.32
N HIS A 342 22.34 18.10 11.02
CA HIS A 342 23.33 17.68 10.02
C HIS A 342 22.78 17.59 8.60
N GLN A 343 21.46 17.53 8.39
CA GLN A 343 20.86 17.46 7.05
C GLN A 343 20.85 18.82 6.32
N LEU A 344 20.91 19.93 7.07
CA LEU A 344 20.92 21.29 6.53
C LEU A 344 22.33 21.88 6.36
N LEU A 345 23.35 21.25 6.94
CA LEU A 345 24.74 21.68 6.76
C LEU A 345 25.28 21.10 5.45
N ARG A 346 25.74 21.99 4.55
CA ARG A 346 26.60 21.60 3.43
C ARG A 346 27.77 20.81 4.00
N ASN A 347 27.82 19.50 3.74
CA ASN A 347 29.03 18.74 4.00
C ASN A 347 30.17 19.41 3.22
N SER A 348 31.17 19.92 3.95
CA SER A 348 32.44 20.29 3.34
C SER A 348 33.08 19.02 2.73
N PRO A 349 33.88 19.13 1.67
CA PRO A 349 34.26 17.99 0.82
C PRO A 349 35.27 17.01 1.45
N SER A 350 35.39 16.98 2.78
CA SER A 350 36.57 16.44 3.47
C SER A 350 36.33 15.14 4.24
N GLU A 351 35.10 14.67 4.41
CA GLU A 351 34.84 13.37 5.08
C GLU A 351 34.37 12.32 4.08
N VAL A 352 35.36 11.76 3.40
CA VAL A 352 35.27 10.60 2.53
C VAL A 352 35.21 9.35 3.40
N GLN A 353 34.07 8.68 3.45
CA GLN A 353 34.02 7.24 3.70
C GLN A 353 33.48 6.52 2.45
N SER A 354 34.45 5.98 1.72
CA SER A 354 34.41 4.96 0.68
C SER A 354 33.06 4.32 0.30
N ILE A 355 32.48 4.79 -0.82
CA ILE A 355 31.88 3.89 -1.82
C ILE A 355 32.46 4.32 -3.19
N LYS A 356 33.34 3.49 -3.76
CA LYS A 356 34.07 3.71 -5.02
C LYS A 356 33.24 3.43 -6.28
N THR A 357 31.95 3.75 -6.27
CA THR A 357 31.13 3.69 -7.49
C THR A 357 30.66 5.10 -7.85
N PRO A 358 30.61 5.47 -9.13
CA PRO A 358 29.98 6.72 -9.53
C PRO A 358 28.55 6.71 -8.98
N LYS A 359 28.17 7.77 -8.27
CA LYS A 359 26.81 7.94 -7.75
C LYS A 359 25.86 7.97 -8.95
N ARG A 360 25.07 6.93 -9.12
CA ARG A 360 24.09 6.76 -10.20
C ARG A 360 22.69 6.98 -9.63
N PRO A 361 21.73 7.44 -10.45
CA PRO A 361 20.33 7.36 -10.08
C PRO A 361 19.93 5.92 -9.74
N THR A 362 19.00 5.78 -8.81
CA THR A 362 18.58 4.50 -8.27
C THR A 362 17.50 3.86 -9.14
N ALA A 363 16.53 4.65 -9.58
CA ALA A 363 15.46 4.16 -10.44
C ALA A 363 14.78 5.28 -11.24
N VAL A 364 14.06 4.87 -12.28
CA VAL A 364 13.17 5.70 -13.11
C VAL A 364 11.76 5.15 -12.96
N THR A 365 10.81 6.02 -12.68
CA THR A 365 9.39 5.66 -12.54
C THR A 365 8.52 6.53 -13.43
N ILE A 366 7.37 5.99 -13.82
CA ILE A 366 6.34 6.71 -14.55
C ILE A 366 5.00 6.55 -13.85
N LYS A 367 4.31 7.68 -13.67
CA LYS A 367 2.90 7.73 -13.27
C LYS A 367 2.05 8.16 -14.47
N ASP A 368 1.22 7.26 -14.96
CA ASP A 368 0.30 7.48 -16.06
C ASP A 368 -0.99 8.18 -15.60
N HIS A 369 -1.85 8.59 -16.55
CA HIS A 369 -3.15 9.22 -16.30
C HIS A 369 -3.05 10.52 -15.48
N ILE A 370 -2.18 11.41 -15.94
CA ILE A 370 -2.00 12.73 -15.34
C ILE A 370 -2.67 13.77 -16.23
N SER A 371 -3.28 14.75 -15.58
CA SER A 371 -3.73 15.99 -16.22
C SER A 371 -2.98 17.17 -15.61
N VAL A 372 -2.52 18.09 -16.45
CA VAL A 372 -1.88 19.34 -16.01
C VAL A 372 -2.91 20.45 -16.07
N ILE A 373 -3.12 21.12 -14.94
CA ILE A 373 -3.93 22.33 -14.83
C ILE A 373 -2.97 23.51 -14.77
N ASN A 374 -3.08 24.41 -15.73
CA ASN A 374 -2.38 25.68 -15.72
C ASN A 374 -3.38 26.79 -15.36
N VAL A 375 -3.10 27.52 -14.30
CA VAL A 375 -3.90 28.66 -13.85
C VAL A 375 -3.05 29.92 -13.99
N HIS A 376 -3.45 30.81 -14.89
CA HIS A 376 -2.83 32.12 -15.08
C HIS A 376 -3.61 33.17 -14.29
N SER A 377 -2.92 33.87 -13.39
CA SER A 377 -3.54 34.89 -12.55
C SER A 377 -3.77 36.20 -13.31
N ASN A 378 -5.00 36.70 -13.26
CA ASN A 378 -5.36 37.99 -13.85
C ASN A 378 -4.91 39.19 -12.97
N LYS A 379 -4.33 38.95 -11.78
CA LYS A 379 -3.98 40.00 -10.80
C LYS A 379 -2.48 40.04 -10.57
N ARG A 380 -1.88 41.20 -10.87
CA ARG A 380 -0.42 41.42 -10.90
C ARG A 380 0.32 41.47 -9.55
N SER A 381 -0.34 41.45 -8.38
CA SER A 381 0.31 41.97 -7.15
C SER A 381 0.15 41.20 -5.83
N ILE A 382 -0.54 40.05 -5.77
CA ILE A 382 -0.64 39.26 -4.51
C ILE A 382 -0.60 37.75 -4.80
N SER A 383 0.60 37.19 -4.91
CA SER A 383 0.82 35.78 -5.24
C SER A 383 0.37 34.82 -4.12
N HIS A 384 0.66 35.12 -2.85
CA HIS A 384 0.30 34.25 -1.71
C HIS A 384 -1.22 34.03 -1.56
N GLY A 385 -2.02 35.09 -1.70
CA GLY A 385 -3.49 34.99 -1.65
C GLY A 385 -4.09 34.27 -2.87
N PHE A 386 -3.41 34.33 -4.01
CA PHE A 386 -3.78 33.53 -5.18
C PHE A 386 -3.53 32.04 -4.94
N PHE A 387 -2.35 31.64 -4.48
CA PHE A 387 -2.05 30.24 -4.16
C PHE A 387 -3.02 29.69 -3.09
N ALA A 388 -3.27 30.43 -2.01
CA ALA A 388 -4.18 30.00 -0.95
C ALA A 388 -5.59 29.70 -1.48
N ARG A 389 -6.11 30.53 -2.40
CA ARG A 389 -7.41 30.28 -3.04
C ARG A 389 -7.39 29.06 -3.94
N VAL A 390 -6.36 28.90 -4.77
CA VAL A 390 -6.21 27.75 -5.66
C VAL A 390 -6.21 26.45 -4.86
N PHE A 391 -5.37 26.36 -3.81
CA PHE A 391 -5.32 25.16 -2.97
C PHE A 391 -6.60 24.95 -2.15
N SER A 392 -7.26 26.00 -1.68
CA SER A 392 -8.56 25.89 -1.00
C SER A 392 -9.67 25.35 -1.91
N ILE A 393 -9.67 25.73 -3.20
CA ILE A 393 -10.60 25.18 -4.18
C ILE A 393 -10.32 23.69 -4.40
N LEU A 394 -9.05 23.31 -4.57
CA LEU A 394 -8.68 21.91 -4.78
C LEU A 394 -9.05 21.04 -3.56
N ASP A 395 -8.81 21.53 -2.35
CA ASP A 395 -9.18 20.88 -1.09
C ASP A 395 -10.71 20.71 -0.97
N LYS A 396 -11.49 21.75 -1.29
CA LYS A 396 -12.97 21.69 -1.29
C LYS A 396 -13.51 20.58 -2.19
N TYR A 397 -12.86 20.31 -3.31
CA TYR A 397 -13.27 19.25 -4.26
C TYR A 397 -12.52 17.92 -4.06
N ALA A 398 -11.69 17.82 -3.00
CA ALA A 398 -10.86 16.68 -2.65
C ALA A 398 -9.96 16.22 -3.82
N ILE A 399 -9.34 17.17 -4.52
CA ILE A 399 -8.42 16.91 -5.63
C ILE A 399 -6.99 16.85 -5.09
N SER A 400 -6.37 15.67 -5.19
CA SER A 400 -4.96 15.47 -4.85
C SER A 400 -4.05 16.00 -5.95
N VAL A 401 -3.05 16.78 -5.57
CA VAL A 401 -2.02 17.33 -6.46
C VAL A 401 -0.73 16.54 -6.28
N ASP A 402 -0.11 16.12 -7.38
CA ASP A 402 1.12 15.34 -7.40
C ASP A 402 2.37 16.21 -7.56
N LEU A 403 2.33 17.19 -8.48
CA LEU A 403 3.42 18.13 -8.72
C LEU A 403 2.89 19.55 -8.81
N ILE A 404 3.71 20.47 -8.33
CA ILE A 404 3.46 21.91 -8.40
C ILE A 404 4.68 22.56 -9.03
N SER A 405 4.45 23.47 -9.97
CA SER A 405 5.45 24.37 -10.55
C SER A 405 4.83 25.75 -10.65
N THR A 406 5.60 26.75 -10.25
CA THR A 406 5.08 28.10 -10.03
C THR A 406 5.98 29.11 -10.72
N SER A 407 5.36 30.13 -11.30
CA SER A 407 6.02 31.36 -11.71
C SER A 407 5.37 32.54 -10.96
N GLU A 408 5.75 33.77 -11.30
CA GLU A 408 5.19 34.98 -10.67
C GLU A 408 3.66 35.09 -10.84
N VAL A 409 3.15 34.65 -11.99
CA VAL A 409 1.72 34.78 -12.35
C VAL A 409 1.05 33.49 -12.80
N HIS A 410 1.79 32.39 -12.96
CA HIS A 410 1.23 31.08 -13.34
C HIS A 410 1.46 30.02 -12.27
N VAL A 411 0.46 29.16 -12.10
CA VAL A 411 0.53 27.92 -11.34
C VAL A 411 0.23 26.75 -12.27
N SER A 412 1.16 25.82 -12.36
CA SER A 412 1.00 24.55 -13.06
C SER A 412 0.90 23.44 -12.04
N LEU A 413 -0.16 22.63 -12.13
CA LEU A 413 -0.48 21.57 -11.18
C LEU A 413 -0.68 20.28 -11.95
N ALA A 414 0.09 19.25 -11.62
CA ALA A 414 -0.15 17.90 -12.11
C ALA A 414 -1.09 17.18 -11.15
N ILE A 415 -2.22 16.68 -11.65
CA ILE A 415 -3.21 15.94 -10.87
C ILE A 415 -3.44 14.55 -11.47
N HIS A 416 -3.81 13.59 -10.63
CA HIS A 416 -4.14 12.24 -11.08
C HIS A 416 -5.60 12.16 -11.53
N SER A 417 -5.82 11.83 -12.82
CA SER A 417 -7.15 11.91 -13.43
C SER A 417 -8.09 10.78 -13.00
N VAL A 418 -7.57 9.64 -12.51
CA VAL A 418 -8.37 8.44 -12.19
C VAL A 418 -9.02 8.51 -10.81
N SER A 419 -8.42 9.23 -9.84
CA SER A 419 -8.99 9.34 -8.49
C SER A 419 -10.08 10.41 -8.38
N THR A 420 -10.19 11.29 -9.37
CA THR A 420 -11.11 12.43 -9.33
C THR A 420 -12.42 12.06 -10.01
N ARG A 421 -13.56 12.17 -9.29
CA ARG A 421 -14.88 12.04 -9.94
C ARG A 421 -14.99 13.11 -11.03
N ILE A 422 -15.50 12.74 -12.20
CA ILE A 422 -15.61 13.62 -13.37
C ILE A 422 -16.33 14.93 -12.99
N ASP A 423 -17.38 14.84 -12.17
CA ASP A 423 -18.15 15.98 -11.69
C ASP A 423 -17.33 16.92 -10.79
N ASN A 424 -16.49 16.38 -9.91
CA ASN A 424 -15.63 17.19 -9.03
C ASN A 424 -14.62 17.98 -9.85
N PHE A 425 -14.04 17.36 -10.88
CA PHE A 425 -13.06 18.03 -11.73
C PHE A 425 -13.67 19.17 -12.56
N ALA A 426 -14.86 18.95 -13.13
CA ALA A 426 -15.57 19.98 -13.88
C ALA A 426 -15.93 21.18 -12.98
N ASN A 427 -16.43 20.92 -11.78
CA ASN A 427 -16.76 21.96 -10.80
C ASN A 427 -15.52 22.71 -10.32
N ALA A 428 -14.42 21.99 -10.04
CA ALA A 428 -13.17 22.61 -9.65
C ALA A 428 -12.61 23.51 -10.76
N LYS A 429 -12.68 23.08 -12.03
CA LYS A 429 -12.28 23.90 -13.17
C LYS A 429 -13.07 25.21 -13.24
N GLN A 430 -14.39 25.14 -12.99
CA GLN A 430 -15.24 26.34 -12.98
C GLN A 430 -14.87 27.29 -11.83
N SER A 431 -14.65 26.79 -10.62
CA SER A 431 -14.21 27.62 -9.49
C SER A 431 -12.80 28.18 -9.67
N LEU A 432 -11.88 27.42 -10.29
CA LEU A 432 -10.53 27.91 -10.61
C LEU A 432 -10.57 29.04 -11.65
N ALA A 433 -11.56 29.04 -12.55
CA ALA A 433 -11.74 30.11 -13.53
C ALA A 433 -12.09 31.47 -12.89
N GLU A 434 -12.58 31.49 -11.65
CA GLU A 434 -12.77 32.73 -10.88
C GLU A 434 -11.42 33.35 -10.45
N CYS A 435 -10.38 32.53 -10.33
CA CYS A 435 -9.04 32.97 -9.93
C CYS A 435 -8.20 33.47 -11.12
N GLY A 436 -8.56 33.10 -12.35
CA GLY A 436 -7.81 33.46 -13.55
C GLY A 436 -8.14 32.59 -14.77
N GLU A 437 -7.34 32.68 -15.82
CA GLU A 437 -7.50 31.83 -17.01
C GLU A 437 -6.98 30.41 -16.73
N VAL A 438 -7.80 29.41 -17.03
CA VAL A 438 -7.49 27.99 -16.74
C VAL A 438 -7.38 27.20 -18.05
N SER A 439 -6.22 26.60 -18.29
CA SER A 439 -6.03 25.60 -19.34
C SER A 439 -5.75 24.23 -18.73
N VAL A 440 -6.22 23.19 -19.40
CA VAL A 440 -6.09 21.80 -18.95
C VAL A 440 -5.50 20.97 -20.08
N LEU A 441 -4.39 20.30 -19.79
CA LEU A 441 -3.76 19.33 -20.68
C LEU A 441 -4.02 17.93 -20.12
N SER A 442 -4.78 17.13 -20.87
CA SER A 442 -5.07 15.74 -20.52
C SER A 442 -4.08 14.79 -21.21
N ASN A 443 -4.06 13.52 -20.81
CA ASN A 443 -3.20 12.49 -21.39
C ASN A 443 -1.70 12.77 -21.21
N MET A 444 -1.32 13.20 -20.02
CA MET A 444 0.07 13.40 -19.63
C MET A 444 0.54 12.26 -18.72
N ALA A 445 1.84 12.16 -18.52
CA ALA A 445 2.49 11.24 -17.59
C ALA A 445 3.61 11.97 -16.83
N ILE A 446 3.78 11.64 -15.56
CA ILE A 446 4.91 12.11 -14.76
C ILE A 446 6.04 11.09 -14.90
N LEU A 447 7.20 11.55 -15.36
CA LEU A 447 8.44 10.79 -15.40
C LEU A 447 9.36 11.30 -14.29
N SER A 448 9.77 10.40 -13.40
CA SER A 448 10.57 10.74 -12.23
C SER A 448 11.86 9.92 -12.20
N LEU A 449 12.97 10.61 -11.93
CA LEU A 449 14.28 10.03 -11.66
C LEU A 449 14.56 10.14 -10.17
N VAL A 450 14.79 9.00 -9.50
CA VAL A 450 14.95 8.93 -8.04
C VAL A 450 16.36 8.48 -7.67
N GLY A 451 16.95 9.09 -6.66
CA GLY A 451 18.18 8.64 -6.01
C GLY A 451 18.48 9.39 -4.71
N ALA A 452 18.95 8.68 -3.68
CA ALA A 452 19.18 9.22 -2.32
C ALA A 452 20.15 10.41 -2.27
N ASP A 453 21.01 10.51 -3.27
CA ASP A 453 22.14 11.44 -3.31
C ASP A 453 22.10 12.36 -4.52
N MET A 454 20.92 12.55 -5.11
CA MET A 454 20.73 13.34 -6.34
C MET A 454 21.29 14.77 -6.21
N LYS A 455 21.26 15.37 -5.00
CA LYS A 455 21.96 16.63 -4.65
C LYS A 455 23.45 16.67 -4.96
N ASN A 456 24.12 15.54 -4.78
CA ASN A 456 25.56 15.39 -4.96
C ASN A 456 25.91 14.89 -6.38
N MET A 457 24.91 14.58 -7.20
CA MET A 457 25.07 14.10 -8.58
C MET A 457 24.97 15.26 -9.58
N ILE A 458 25.94 16.17 -9.52
CA ILE A 458 26.01 17.34 -10.40
C ILE A 458 25.99 16.89 -11.87
N GLY A 459 25.10 17.48 -12.66
CA GLY A 459 24.96 17.19 -14.09
C GLY A 459 23.95 16.10 -14.44
N VAL A 460 23.42 15.34 -13.46
CA VAL A 460 22.39 14.32 -13.75
C VAL A 460 21.09 14.93 -14.28
N ALA A 461 20.66 16.06 -13.72
CA ALA A 461 19.50 16.79 -14.24
C ALA A 461 19.70 17.20 -15.71
N GLY A 462 20.87 17.79 -16.02
CA GLY A 462 21.25 18.15 -17.39
C GLY A 462 21.25 16.94 -18.32
N LYS A 463 21.87 15.83 -17.90
CA LYS A 463 21.90 14.60 -18.68
C LYS A 463 20.49 14.03 -18.92
N MET A 464 19.63 14.03 -17.91
CA MET A 464 18.23 13.59 -18.06
C MET A 464 17.51 14.41 -19.14
N PHE A 465 17.53 15.73 -19.04
CA PHE A 465 16.81 16.59 -19.99
C PHE A 465 17.45 16.62 -21.38
N SER A 466 18.79 16.60 -21.48
CA SER A 466 19.48 16.46 -22.77
C SER A 466 19.11 15.15 -23.46
N THR A 467 19.11 14.03 -22.73
CA THR A 467 18.73 12.72 -23.30
C THR A 467 17.28 12.74 -23.79
N LEU A 468 16.35 13.31 -23.03
CA LEU A 468 14.95 13.43 -23.46
C LEU A 468 14.81 14.33 -24.71
N GLY A 469 15.53 15.45 -24.75
CA GLY A 469 15.54 16.37 -25.89
C GLY A 469 16.13 15.75 -27.16
N GLU A 470 17.25 15.03 -27.05
CA GLU A 470 17.89 14.31 -28.18
C GLU A 470 16.95 13.26 -28.81
N HIS A 471 16.06 12.68 -28.01
CA HIS A 471 15.06 11.71 -28.47
C HIS A 471 13.71 12.33 -28.81
N ASN A 472 13.65 13.66 -28.96
CA ASN A 472 12.46 14.44 -29.31
C ASN A 472 11.27 14.16 -28.36
N VAL A 473 11.53 14.15 -27.05
CA VAL A 473 10.50 14.12 -26.00
C VAL A 473 10.32 15.54 -25.48
N ASN A 474 9.14 16.12 -25.72
CA ASN A 474 8.83 17.46 -25.22
C ASN A 474 8.50 17.43 -23.72
N LEU A 475 8.96 18.44 -22.98
CA LEU A 475 8.73 18.58 -21.55
C LEU A 475 7.71 19.69 -21.30
N GLU A 476 6.58 19.36 -20.67
CA GLU A 476 5.54 20.36 -20.34
C GLU A 476 5.82 21.06 -19.01
N MET A 477 6.33 20.31 -18.04
CA MET A 477 6.52 20.79 -16.68
C MET A 477 7.74 20.11 -16.07
N ILE A 478 8.51 20.85 -15.27
CA ILE A 478 9.64 20.34 -14.50
C ILE A 478 9.41 20.72 -13.04
N SER A 479 9.70 19.78 -12.14
CA SER A 479 9.65 19.99 -10.69
C SER A 479 10.79 19.26 -10.01
N GLN A 480 11.52 19.98 -9.16
CA GLN A 480 12.59 19.45 -8.33
C GLN A 480 12.45 20.05 -6.92
N GLY A 481 12.31 19.18 -5.92
CA GLY A 481 12.14 19.57 -4.52
C GLY A 481 13.48 19.88 -3.82
N ALA A 482 13.39 20.50 -2.63
CA ALA A 482 14.55 20.87 -1.81
C ALA A 482 15.32 19.68 -1.21
N SER A 483 14.69 18.51 -1.10
CA SER A 483 15.37 17.28 -0.70
C SER A 483 16.29 16.76 -1.81
N GLU A 484 16.09 17.20 -3.06
CA GLU A 484 16.82 16.77 -4.25
C GLU A 484 17.03 15.25 -4.27
N ILE A 485 16.00 14.47 -3.90
CA ILE A 485 15.97 13.00 -4.00
C ILE A 485 15.29 12.56 -5.30
N ASN A 486 14.37 13.39 -5.79
CA ASN A 486 13.65 13.19 -7.04
C ASN A 486 13.87 14.39 -7.98
N ILE A 487 13.85 14.09 -9.28
CA ILE A 487 13.64 15.08 -10.34
C ILE A 487 12.48 14.55 -11.18
N SER A 488 11.42 15.33 -11.29
CA SER A 488 10.22 14.94 -12.02
C SER A 488 9.94 15.90 -13.17
N CYS A 489 9.49 15.34 -14.29
CA CYS A 489 8.97 16.12 -15.39
C CYS A 489 7.68 15.51 -15.93
N VAL A 490 6.82 16.36 -16.49
CA VAL A 490 5.58 15.94 -17.13
C VAL A 490 5.80 15.92 -18.65
N ILE A 491 5.44 14.79 -19.25
CA ILE A 491 5.55 14.52 -20.68
C ILE A 491 4.22 13.99 -21.21
N GLU A 492 4.03 13.98 -22.52
CA GLU A 492 2.85 13.39 -23.12
C GLU A 492 2.82 11.86 -22.88
N ALA A 493 1.64 11.30 -22.56
CA ALA A 493 1.52 9.88 -22.23
C ALA A 493 1.94 8.95 -23.37
N ARG A 494 1.82 9.39 -24.64
CA ARG A 494 2.31 8.63 -25.81
C ARG A 494 3.83 8.39 -25.80
N ASP A 495 4.58 9.29 -25.15
CA ASP A 495 6.04 9.23 -25.08
C ASP A 495 6.56 8.55 -23.81
N ALA A 496 5.67 8.25 -22.86
CA ALA A 496 6.02 7.71 -21.54
C ALA A 496 6.96 6.49 -21.62
N THR A 497 6.53 5.41 -22.28
CA THR A 497 7.32 4.17 -22.37
C THR A 497 8.66 4.39 -23.08
N ARG A 498 8.67 5.21 -24.13
CA ARG A 498 9.88 5.55 -24.89
C ARG A 498 10.87 6.33 -24.01
N ALA A 499 10.39 7.37 -23.34
CA ALA A 499 11.19 8.23 -22.47
C ALA A 499 11.83 7.44 -21.32
N MET A 500 11.07 6.54 -20.66
CA MET A 500 11.62 5.71 -19.59
C MET A 500 12.66 4.71 -20.10
N ASN A 501 12.43 4.08 -21.26
CA ASN A 501 13.41 3.14 -21.83
C ASN A 501 14.71 3.86 -22.23
N VAL A 502 14.59 5.03 -22.88
CA VAL A 502 15.73 5.87 -23.25
C VAL A 502 16.51 6.32 -22.01
N LEU A 503 15.84 6.86 -20.99
CA LEU A 503 16.50 7.27 -19.75
C LEU A 503 17.16 6.08 -19.04
N HIS A 504 16.47 4.96 -18.93
CA HIS A 504 17.02 3.76 -18.32
C HIS A 504 18.29 3.30 -19.05
N THR A 505 18.23 3.26 -20.37
CA THR A 505 19.34 2.86 -21.22
C THR A 505 20.56 3.80 -21.06
N HIS A 506 20.37 5.12 -21.18
CA HIS A 506 21.48 6.10 -21.14
C HIS A 506 22.03 6.38 -19.73
N LEU A 507 21.21 6.22 -18.68
CA LEU A 507 21.61 6.48 -17.30
C LEU A 507 22.04 5.22 -16.53
N PHE A 508 21.59 4.03 -16.92
CA PHE A 508 21.86 2.80 -16.17
C PHE A 508 22.72 1.79 -16.96
N THR A 509 22.71 1.85 -18.30
CA THR A 509 23.43 0.89 -19.14
C THR A 509 24.72 1.46 -19.74
N PHE A 510 24.70 2.72 -20.20
CA PHE A 510 25.81 3.34 -20.95
C PHE A 510 26.70 4.32 -20.16
N LEU A 511 26.67 4.29 -18.83
CA LEU A 511 27.68 4.98 -18.01
C LEU A 511 28.88 4.04 -17.79
N GLU A 512 29.66 3.81 -18.85
CA GLU A 512 31.03 3.31 -18.79
C GLU A 512 32.02 4.41 -19.18
#